data_AF-A0AAJ0LZ34-F1
#
_entry.id   AF-A0AAJ0LZ34-F1
#
_cell.length_a   1.000
_cell.length_b   1.000
_cell.length_c   1.000
_cell.angle_alpha   90.00
_cell.angle_beta   90.00
_cell.angle_gamma   90.00
#
_symmetry.space_group_name_H-M   'P 1'
#
loop_
_entity.id
_entity.type
_entity.pdbx_description
1 polymer ?
#
loop_
_entity_poly.entity_id
_entity_poly.type
_entity_poly.pdbx_seq_one_letter_code
_entity_poly.pdbx_strand_id
1 'polypeptide(L)'
;MWPTPKVAFLLLWAHSLLVNGTPLEADSAVLAKRQCPEVHVFGARETTVPPGFGTAGQVVNLILQAYPGATSEAINYPACGGQSSCGGVQYGDSARQGTSAVASAVNSFNQRCPNTKLVLVGYSQGGQIMDNAYCGGPDTGSGITTTAPPISAAALGQIKAVIEMGSPRYVAGLSYNVGTCTAQGFAPRPRGYVCASSASKIQSYCDATDPYCCTGNDANSHQQYGTKYGQQALAFVKSKLDASGGGGGGGGGGGAPTTTTTQPNNPDPTGGNGGGGGGGGNCAALWGQCGGQGWTGPTCCSQGSCKAANQWYSQCLN
;
A
#
# COMPACT_ATOMS: atom_id res chain seq x y z
N MET A 1 8.24 49.29 -82.94
CA MET A 1 8.46 48.03 -83.68
C MET A 1 8.88 46.97 -82.67
N TRP A 2 8.01 45.98 -82.44
CA TRP A 2 8.30 44.80 -81.62
C TRP A 2 9.12 43.78 -82.43
N PRO A 3 9.95 42.97 -81.76
CA PRO A 3 10.05 41.55 -82.09
C PRO A 3 9.75 40.65 -80.88
N THR A 4 8.62 39.95 -81.04
CA THR A 4 8.23 38.55 -80.74
C THR A 4 8.85 37.65 -79.65
N PRO A 5 8.04 36.68 -79.15
CA PRO A 5 8.29 35.85 -77.97
C PRO A 5 8.99 34.54 -78.34
N LYS A 6 9.91 34.09 -77.47
CA LYS A 6 10.29 32.67 -77.20
C LYS A 6 11.72 32.65 -76.64
N VAL A 7 11.87 32.76 -75.31
CA VAL A 7 12.85 31.94 -74.60
C VAL A 7 12.30 31.69 -73.19
N ALA A 8 11.85 30.45 -72.98
CA ALA A 8 11.46 29.95 -71.67
C ALA A 8 12.73 29.77 -70.81
N PHE A 9 12.87 30.63 -69.81
CA PHE A 9 13.83 30.57 -68.71
C PHE A 9 13.03 31.00 -67.47
N LEU A 10 13.15 30.45 -66.27
CA LEU A 10 13.85 29.30 -65.72
C LEU A 10 13.33 29.24 -64.27
N LEU A 11 13.02 28.04 -63.75
CA LEU A 11 13.04 27.69 -62.31
C LEU A 11 12.35 28.61 -61.28
N LEU A 12 11.12 28.27 -60.91
CA LEU A 12 10.60 28.43 -59.53
C LEU A 12 9.55 27.35 -59.25
N TRP A 13 10.03 26.16 -58.90
CA TRP A 13 9.23 25.17 -58.16
C TRP A 13 9.79 25.14 -56.73
N ALA A 14 9.37 26.10 -55.91
CA ALA A 14 9.47 25.97 -54.47
C ALA A 14 8.38 24.96 -54.05
N HIS A 15 8.77 23.70 -53.88
CA HIS A 15 7.96 22.73 -53.17
C HIS A 15 7.88 23.16 -51.71
N SER A 16 6.79 23.82 -51.34
CA SER A 16 6.36 23.92 -49.95
C SER A 16 5.96 22.51 -49.50
N LEU A 17 6.93 21.74 -49.00
CA LEU A 17 6.67 20.56 -48.18
C LEU A 17 6.05 21.07 -46.87
N LEU A 18 4.71 21.16 -46.86
CA LEU A 18 3.95 21.14 -45.63
C LEU A 18 4.16 19.76 -45.01
N VAL A 19 5.17 19.66 -44.14
CA VAL A 19 5.27 18.56 -43.19
C VAL A 19 4.10 18.72 -42.24
N ASN A 20 3.02 17.99 -42.50
CA ASN A 20 1.99 17.72 -41.49
C ASN A 20 2.63 16.78 -40.44
N GLY A 21 3.49 17.36 -39.59
CA GLY A 21 3.96 16.68 -38.39
C GLY A 21 2.76 16.51 -37.48
N THR A 22 2.29 15.27 -37.32
CA THR A 22 1.39 14.93 -36.23
C THR A 22 2.11 15.29 -34.93
N PRO A 23 1.49 16.05 -34.01
CA PRO A 23 2.09 16.28 -32.72
C PRO A 23 2.24 14.93 -32.01
N LEU A 24 3.48 14.63 -31.64
CA LEU A 24 3.96 13.58 -30.76
C LEU A 24 2.94 13.08 -29.70
N GLU A 25 2.04 12.16 -30.05
CA GLU A 25 1.32 11.33 -29.05
C GLU A 25 2.28 10.38 -28.32
N ALA A 26 3.43 10.08 -28.94
CA ALA A 26 4.48 9.28 -28.32
C ALA A 26 5.18 10.01 -27.16
N ASP A 27 5.38 11.34 -27.21
CA ASP A 27 6.08 12.04 -26.13
C ASP A 27 5.21 12.25 -24.89
N SER A 28 3.91 12.47 -25.02
CA SER A 28 3.01 12.61 -23.87
C SER A 28 2.84 11.28 -23.13
N ALA A 29 2.73 10.16 -23.84
CA ALA A 29 2.71 8.82 -23.24
C ALA A 29 4.06 8.45 -22.59
N VAL A 30 5.19 8.88 -23.15
CA VAL A 30 6.53 8.66 -22.58
C VAL A 30 6.82 9.59 -21.40
N LEU A 31 6.36 10.85 -21.42
CA LEU A 31 6.42 11.76 -20.26
C LEU A 31 5.48 11.33 -19.14
N ALA A 32 4.28 10.81 -19.43
CA ALA A 32 3.38 10.23 -18.44
C ALA A 32 4.00 8.96 -17.82
N LYS A 33 4.68 8.12 -18.62
CA LYS A 33 5.47 6.98 -18.11
C LYS A 33 6.63 7.39 -17.21
N ARG A 34 7.20 8.58 -17.40
CA ARG A 34 8.25 9.13 -16.50
C ARG A 34 7.72 9.60 -15.13
N GLN A 35 6.40 9.67 -14.91
CA GLN A 35 5.79 10.15 -13.66
C GLN A 35 5.26 9.03 -12.75
N CYS A 36 5.16 7.78 -13.24
CA CYS A 36 4.66 6.67 -12.44
C CYS A 36 5.77 6.04 -11.59
N PRO A 37 5.54 5.83 -10.28
CA PRO A 37 6.52 5.16 -9.43
C PRO A 37 6.62 3.68 -9.80
N GLU A 38 7.73 3.02 -9.47
CA GLU A 38 7.81 1.56 -9.60
C GLU A 38 6.84 0.86 -8.63
N VAL A 39 6.75 1.38 -7.40
CA VAL A 39 5.90 0.87 -6.32
C VAL A 39 4.99 1.98 -5.81
N HIS A 40 3.70 1.68 -5.64
CA HIS A 40 2.76 2.56 -4.99
C HIS A 40 2.00 1.85 -3.87
N VAL A 41 1.87 2.52 -2.72
CA VAL A 41 1.26 1.94 -1.51
C VAL A 41 -0.03 2.66 -1.16
N PHE A 42 -1.13 1.92 -1.07
CA PHE A 42 -2.38 2.41 -0.50
C PHE A 42 -2.45 2.05 0.98
N GLY A 43 -2.69 3.04 1.84
CA GLY A 43 -2.83 2.82 3.28
C GLY A 43 -4.24 3.16 3.78
N ALA A 44 -4.85 2.30 4.58
CA ALA A 44 -6.15 2.58 5.22
C ALA A 44 -6.06 2.50 6.75
N ARG A 45 -6.45 3.61 7.39
CA ARG A 45 -6.50 3.77 8.84
C ARG A 45 -7.62 2.99 9.51
N GLU A 46 -7.47 2.83 10.81
CA GLU A 46 -8.43 2.31 11.76
C GLU A 46 -9.57 3.30 12.11
N THR A 47 -10.61 2.80 12.76
CA THR A 47 -11.79 3.58 13.14
C THR A 47 -11.45 4.74 14.08
N THR A 48 -12.16 5.86 13.94
CA THR A 48 -12.07 7.14 14.69
C THR A 48 -10.82 7.98 14.42
N VAL A 49 -9.79 7.42 13.78
CA VAL A 49 -8.58 8.17 13.48
C VAL A 49 -8.88 9.24 12.42
N PRO A 50 -8.31 10.46 12.52
CA PRO A 50 -8.46 11.48 11.48
C PRO A 50 -7.96 11.02 10.10
N PRO A 51 -8.37 11.66 8.99
CA PRO A 51 -7.87 11.34 7.65
C PRO A 51 -6.34 11.24 7.61
N GLY A 52 -5.82 10.20 6.95
CA GLY A 52 -4.41 9.83 6.96
C GLY A 52 -4.23 8.30 6.97
N PHE A 53 -3.02 7.83 7.26
CA PHE A 53 -2.75 6.39 7.31
C PHE A 53 -3.13 5.74 8.65
N GLY A 54 -3.23 6.52 9.73
CA GLY A 54 -3.32 5.96 11.07
C GLY A 54 -2.18 4.99 11.35
N THR A 55 -2.45 3.92 12.11
CA THR A 55 -1.43 2.95 12.50
C THR A 55 -0.90 2.13 11.30
N ALA A 56 -1.65 2.02 10.19
CA ALA A 56 -1.16 1.44 8.93
C ALA A 56 0.12 2.15 8.43
N GLY A 57 0.29 3.42 8.79
CA GLY A 57 1.44 4.24 8.42
C GLY A 57 2.79 3.65 8.82
N GLN A 58 2.86 2.83 9.88
CA GLN A 58 4.09 2.16 10.27
C GLN A 58 4.64 1.26 9.13
N VAL A 59 3.79 0.41 8.56
CA VAL A 59 4.18 -0.48 7.45
C VAL A 59 4.34 0.30 6.15
N VAL A 60 3.49 1.29 5.88
CA VAL A 60 3.64 2.16 4.71
C VAL A 60 5.02 2.83 4.71
N ASN A 61 5.43 3.41 5.83
CA ASN A 61 6.73 4.08 5.96
C ASN A 61 7.90 3.10 5.79
N LEU A 62 7.79 1.89 6.36
CA LEU A 62 8.80 0.84 6.17
C LEU A 62 8.98 0.47 4.69
N ILE A 63 7.90 0.39 3.92
CA ILE A 63 7.95 0.12 2.47
C ILE A 63 8.59 1.28 1.73
N LEU A 64 8.16 2.53 2.00
CA LEU A 64 8.71 3.72 1.33
C LEU A 64 10.20 3.89 1.60
N GLN A 65 10.67 3.57 2.80
CA GLN A 65 12.10 3.59 3.14
C GLN A 65 12.89 2.50 2.43
N ALA A 66 12.29 1.32 2.24
CA ALA A 66 12.94 0.20 1.58
C ALA A 66 12.99 0.31 0.04
N TYR A 67 12.10 1.11 -0.55
CA TYR A 67 11.97 1.27 -2.00
C TYR A 67 12.08 2.75 -2.40
N PRO A 68 13.30 3.27 -2.64
CA PRO A 68 13.50 4.64 -3.08
C PRO A 68 12.68 4.97 -4.34
N GLY A 69 11.94 6.08 -4.30
CA GLY A 69 11.04 6.49 -5.39
C GLY A 69 9.63 5.86 -5.34
N ALA A 70 9.36 4.95 -4.39
CA ALA A 70 8.00 4.54 -4.08
C ALA A 70 7.17 5.74 -3.58
N THR A 71 5.88 5.72 -3.88
CA THR A 71 4.94 6.72 -3.38
C THR A 71 3.76 6.05 -2.67
N SER A 72 2.94 6.84 -1.99
CA SER A 72 1.80 6.32 -1.22
C SER A 72 0.64 7.29 -1.19
N GLU A 73 -0.58 6.78 -1.06
CA GLU A 73 -1.76 7.58 -0.76
C GLU A 73 -2.68 6.91 0.27
N ALA A 74 -3.27 7.72 1.15
CA ALA A 74 -4.19 7.24 2.16
C ALA A 74 -5.58 7.08 1.56
N ILE A 75 -6.28 6.00 1.89
CA ILE A 75 -7.67 5.81 1.53
C ILE A 75 -8.52 6.80 2.34
N ASN A 76 -9.11 7.75 1.62
CA ASN A 76 -10.05 8.68 2.21
C ASN A 76 -11.44 8.05 2.30
N TYR A 77 -11.81 7.62 3.50
CA TYR A 77 -13.11 7.05 3.82
C TYR A 77 -13.52 7.47 5.24
N PRO A 78 -14.78 7.25 5.68
CA PRO A 78 -15.24 7.73 6.98
C PRO A 78 -14.42 7.22 8.17
N ALA A 79 -13.93 5.97 8.12
CA ALA A 79 -13.26 5.30 9.23
C ALA A 79 -14.01 5.50 10.55
N CYS A 80 -15.30 5.20 10.57
CA CYS A 80 -16.19 5.53 11.67
C CYS A 80 -17.00 4.31 12.13
N GLY A 81 -17.49 4.39 13.37
CA GLY A 81 -18.34 3.38 14.01
C GLY A 81 -19.53 4.01 14.73
N GLY A 82 -20.02 5.16 14.26
CA GLY A 82 -21.10 5.94 14.86
C GLY A 82 -20.65 7.10 15.74
N GLN A 83 -19.34 7.30 15.96
CA GLN A 83 -18.82 8.40 16.76
C GLN A 83 -18.96 9.74 16.03
N SER A 84 -19.34 10.79 16.77
CA SER A 84 -19.46 12.15 16.20
C SER A 84 -18.14 12.71 15.69
N SER A 85 -17.00 12.34 16.29
CA SER A 85 -15.66 12.78 15.90
C SER A 85 -15.27 12.41 14.47
N CYS A 86 -15.88 11.36 13.91
CA CYS A 86 -15.66 10.90 12.54
C CYS A 86 -16.92 11.06 11.65
N GLY A 87 -17.86 11.91 12.07
CA GLY A 87 -19.06 12.24 11.29
C GLY A 87 -20.27 11.34 11.53
N GLY A 88 -20.24 10.44 12.52
CA GLY A 88 -21.41 9.67 12.93
C GLY A 88 -21.81 8.51 12.00
N VAL A 89 -21.00 8.20 10.99
CA VAL A 89 -21.28 7.09 10.06
C VAL A 89 -21.19 5.75 10.80
N GLN A 90 -22.23 4.93 10.68
CA GLN A 90 -22.29 3.61 11.30
C GLN A 90 -21.18 2.69 10.77
N TYR A 91 -20.71 1.75 11.60
CA TYR A 91 -19.54 0.92 11.28
C TYR A 91 -19.66 0.21 9.93
N GLY A 92 -20.78 -0.49 9.72
CA GLY A 92 -21.05 -1.22 8.47
C GLY A 92 -21.10 -0.32 7.25
N ASP A 93 -21.68 0.88 7.38
CA ASP A 93 -21.73 1.86 6.30
C ASP A 93 -20.34 2.45 6.01
N SER A 94 -19.54 2.69 7.04
CA SER A 94 -18.15 3.13 6.90
C SER A 94 -17.31 2.08 6.18
N ALA A 95 -17.43 0.81 6.57
CA ALA A 95 -16.73 -0.29 5.91
C ALA A 95 -17.20 -0.50 4.45
N ARG A 96 -18.50 -0.36 4.17
CA ARG A 96 -19.02 -0.41 2.79
C ARG A 96 -18.49 0.74 1.92
N GLN A 97 -18.56 1.97 2.43
CA GLN A 97 -18.03 3.15 1.74
C GLN A 97 -16.51 3.06 1.56
N GLY A 98 -15.77 2.59 2.57
CA GLY A 98 -14.34 2.37 2.48
C GLY A 98 -13.95 1.31 1.47
N THR A 99 -14.71 0.21 1.36
CA THR A 99 -14.51 -0.81 0.33
C THR A 99 -14.61 -0.21 -1.08
N SER A 100 -15.65 0.61 -1.31
CA SER A 100 -15.79 1.35 -2.58
C SER A 100 -14.65 2.35 -2.79
N ALA A 101 -14.20 3.05 -1.74
CA ALA A 101 -13.11 4.02 -1.82
C ALA A 101 -11.78 3.36 -2.19
N VAL A 102 -11.46 2.19 -1.62
CA VAL A 102 -10.28 1.39 -2.03
C VAL A 102 -10.37 1.04 -3.51
N ALA A 103 -11.51 0.50 -3.95
CA ALA A 103 -11.69 0.10 -5.34
C ALA A 103 -11.52 1.29 -6.31
N SER A 104 -12.13 2.43 -6.00
CA SER A 104 -11.99 3.65 -6.79
C SER A 104 -10.54 4.13 -6.84
N ALA A 105 -9.87 4.27 -5.69
CA ALA A 105 -8.49 4.75 -5.64
C ALA A 105 -7.53 3.85 -6.43
N VAL A 106 -7.61 2.53 -6.19
CA VAL A 106 -6.76 1.54 -6.84
C VAL A 106 -7.00 1.48 -8.35
N ASN A 107 -8.26 1.46 -8.79
CA ASN A 107 -8.60 1.44 -10.21
C ASN A 107 -8.17 2.73 -10.92
N SER A 108 -8.44 3.90 -10.34
CA SER A 108 -8.06 5.19 -10.92
C SER A 108 -6.54 5.39 -10.94
N PHE A 109 -5.82 4.88 -9.95
CA PHE A 109 -4.36 4.88 -9.99
C PHE A 109 -3.83 3.95 -11.08
N ASN A 110 -4.33 2.71 -11.16
CA ASN A 110 -3.88 1.75 -12.18
C ASN A 110 -4.15 2.23 -13.62
N GLN A 111 -5.26 2.96 -13.85
CA GLN A 111 -5.52 3.56 -15.17
C GLN A 111 -4.45 4.60 -15.56
N ARG A 112 -3.94 5.37 -14.59
CA ARG A 112 -2.87 6.35 -14.82
C ARG A 112 -1.49 5.69 -14.90
N CYS A 113 -1.27 4.66 -14.07
CA CYS A 113 0.01 3.98 -13.90
C CYS A 113 -0.16 2.46 -14.00
N PRO A 114 -0.41 1.92 -15.21
CA PRO A 114 -0.82 0.53 -15.41
C PRO A 114 0.28 -0.50 -15.13
N ASN A 115 1.54 -0.07 -15.05
CA ASN A 115 2.70 -0.93 -14.81
C ASN A 115 3.26 -0.83 -13.38
N THR A 116 2.76 0.09 -12.57
CA THR A 116 3.22 0.26 -11.18
C THR A 116 2.78 -0.93 -10.34
N LYS A 117 3.70 -1.46 -9.53
CA LYS A 117 3.42 -2.52 -8.55
C LYS A 117 2.66 -1.90 -7.37
N LEU A 118 1.49 -2.44 -7.05
CA LEU A 118 0.63 -1.91 -6.00
C LEU A 118 0.75 -2.74 -4.72
N VAL A 119 0.78 -2.07 -3.58
CA VAL A 119 0.71 -2.69 -2.26
C VAL A 119 -0.45 -2.08 -1.48
N LEU A 120 -1.26 -2.94 -0.85
CA LEU A 120 -2.35 -2.51 0.02
C LEU A 120 -1.95 -2.75 1.48
N VAL A 121 -2.14 -1.76 2.34
CA VAL A 121 -1.87 -1.86 3.78
C VAL A 121 -3.08 -1.33 4.54
N GLY A 122 -3.73 -2.18 5.33
CA GLY A 122 -4.91 -1.82 6.10
C GLY A 122 -4.77 -2.17 7.58
N TYR A 123 -5.23 -1.28 8.45
CA TYR A 123 -5.23 -1.49 9.90
C TYR A 123 -6.67 -1.46 10.46
N SER A 124 -7.06 -2.47 11.25
CA SER A 124 -8.41 -2.60 11.83
C SER A 124 -9.52 -2.56 10.77
N GLN A 125 -10.47 -1.62 10.83
CA GLN A 125 -11.45 -1.35 9.77
C GLN A 125 -10.77 -1.11 8.40
N GLY A 126 -9.59 -0.50 8.39
CA GLY A 126 -8.75 -0.36 7.20
C GLY A 126 -8.33 -1.71 6.60
N GLY A 127 -8.03 -2.71 7.42
CA GLY A 127 -7.75 -4.08 6.98
C GLY A 127 -9.00 -4.73 6.38
N GLN A 128 -10.16 -4.53 7.01
CA GLN A 128 -11.44 -5.03 6.51
C GLN A 128 -11.79 -4.48 5.13
N ILE A 129 -11.62 -3.18 4.89
CA ILE A 129 -11.96 -2.60 3.59
C ILE A 129 -10.97 -2.99 2.49
N MET A 130 -9.69 -3.22 2.82
CA MET A 130 -8.71 -3.76 1.88
C MET A 130 -9.04 -5.22 1.52
N ASP A 131 -9.40 -6.05 2.51
CA ASP A 131 -9.85 -7.44 2.29
C ASP A 131 -11.09 -7.47 1.39
N ASN A 132 -12.13 -6.70 1.74
CA ASN A 132 -13.37 -6.65 0.95
C ASN A 132 -13.12 -6.19 -0.50
N ALA A 133 -12.25 -5.20 -0.71
CA ALA A 133 -11.96 -4.69 -2.05
C ALA A 133 -11.10 -5.67 -2.87
N TYR A 134 -10.17 -6.38 -2.23
CA TYR A 134 -9.26 -7.29 -2.89
C TYR A 134 -9.86 -8.68 -3.11
N CYS A 135 -10.54 -9.24 -2.12
CA CYS A 135 -11.11 -10.59 -2.16
C CYS A 135 -12.60 -10.62 -2.51
N GLY A 136 -13.32 -9.49 -2.40
CA GLY A 136 -14.77 -9.43 -2.57
C GLY A 136 -15.54 -9.82 -1.30
N GLY A 137 -16.85 -9.99 -1.36
CA GLY A 137 -17.68 -10.38 -0.22
C GLY A 137 -17.69 -11.89 0.10
N PRO A 138 -18.63 -12.36 0.93
CA PRO A 138 -19.66 -11.55 1.62
C PRO A 138 -19.12 -10.89 2.88
N ASP A 139 -19.62 -9.69 3.20
CA ASP A 139 -19.46 -9.02 4.48
C ASP A 139 -20.84 -8.48 4.92
N THR A 140 -21.57 -9.29 5.67
CA THR A 140 -22.96 -9.03 6.05
C THR A 140 -23.11 -7.82 6.96
N GLY A 141 -22.15 -7.60 7.86
CA GLY A 141 -22.13 -6.44 8.76
C GLY A 141 -22.01 -5.11 8.01
N SER A 142 -21.42 -5.14 6.81
CA SER A 142 -21.32 -3.99 5.91
C SER A 142 -22.39 -3.97 4.81
N GLY A 143 -23.26 -4.98 4.74
CA GLY A 143 -24.25 -5.13 3.68
C GLY A 143 -23.65 -5.44 2.30
N ILE A 144 -22.44 -6.01 2.24
CA ILE A 144 -21.77 -6.42 0.99
C ILE A 144 -22.12 -7.87 0.70
N THR A 145 -22.93 -8.10 -0.33
CA THR A 145 -23.37 -9.45 -0.74
C THR A 145 -22.60 -9.98 -1.95
N THR A 146 -22.07 -9.12 -2.80
CA THR A 146 -21.31 -9.51 -4.00
C THR A 146 -19.99 -10.18 -3.61
N THR A 147 -19.75 -11.39 -4.11
CA THR A 147 -18.51 -12.16 -3.86
C THR A 147 -17.36 -11.77 -4.77
N ALA A 148 -17.64 -11.14 -5.92
CA ALA A 148 -16.60 -10.62 -6.80
C ALA A 148 -15.95 -9.37 -6.20
N PRO A 149 -14.61 -9.23 -6.31
CA PRO A 149 -13.92 -8.02 -5.88
C PRO A 149 -14.31 -6.81 -6.75
N PRO A 150 -14.52 -5.62 -6.15
CA PRO A 150 -14.80 -4.39 -6.90
C PRO A 150 -13.56 -3.78 -7.60
N ILE A 151 -12.35 -4.25 -7.28
CA ILE A 151 -11.13 -3.85 -7.99
C ILE A 151 -11.12 -4.53 -9.38
N SER A 152 -10.78 -3.78 -10.41
CA SER A 152 -10.70 -4.26 -11.79
C SER A 152 -9.62 -5.34 -11.96
N ALA A 153 -9.80 -6.26 -12.91
CA ALA A 153 -8.82 -7.32 -13.18
C ALA A 153 -7.42 -6.77 -13.51
N ALA A 154 -7.34 -5.65 -14.25
CA ALA A 154 -6.07 -4.99 -14.56
C ALA A 154 -5.34 -4.53 -13.29
N ALA A 155 -6.06 -3.88 -12.37
CA ALA A 155 -5.48 -3.43 -11.11
C ALA A 155 -5.16 -4.59 -10.15
N LEU A 156 -6.01 -5.63 -10.07
CA LEU A 156 -5.72 -6.87 -9.33
C LEU A 156 -4.42 -7.53 -9.82
N GLY A 157 -4.15 -7.48 -11.13
CA GLY A 157 -2.89 -7.95 -11.71
C GLY A 157 -1.66 -7.19 -11.20
N GLN A 158 -1.83 -5.92 -10.83
CA GLN A 158 -0.75 -5.09 -10.29
C GLN A 158 -0.62 -5.09 -8.77
N ILE A 159 -1.62 -5.55 -8.02
CA ILE A 159 -1.47 -5.77 -6.57
C ILE A 159 -0.52 -6.94 -6.34
N LYS A 160 0.60 -6.68 -5.66
CA LYS A 160 1.63 -7.68 -5.36
C LYS A 160 1.55 -8.17 -3.92
N ALA A 161 1.16 -7.30 -2.99
CA ALA A 161 1.01 -7.64 -1.59
C ALA A 161 -0.17 -6.89 -0.94
N VAL A 162 -0.83 -7.56 0.00
CA VAL A 162 -1.90 -7.03 0.86
C VAL A 162 -1.54 -7.35 2.30
N ILE A 163 -1.38 -6.32 3.12
CA ILE A 163 -1.10 -6.43 4.56
C ILE A 163 -2.33 -5.98 5.32
N GLU A 164 -2.85 -6.87 6.16
CA GLU A 164 -3.99 -6.61 7.02
C GLU A 164 -3.55 -6.79 8.47
N MET A 165 -3.69 -5.75 9.28
CA MET A 165 -3.32 -5.79 10.69
C MET A 165 -4.57 -5.59 11.55
N GLY A 166 -4.92 -6.60 12.36
CA GLY A 166 -6.11 -6.54 13.20
C GLY A 166 -7.41 -6.51 12.41
N SER A 167 -7.47 -7.11 11.21
CA SER A 167 -8.69 -7.08 10.39
C SER A 167 -9.84 -7.84 11.09
N PRO A 168 -11.02 -7.22 11.31
CA PRO A 168 -12.20 -7.93 11.82
C PRO A 168 -12.70 -9.07 10.93
N ARG A 169 -12.21 -9.14 9.68
CA ARG A 169 -12.46 -10.22 8.72
C ARG A 169 -11.70 -11.51 9.04
N TYR A 170 -10.75 -11.47 9.97
CA TYR A 170 -9.95 -12.61 10.36
C TYR A 170 -10.82 -13.79 10.84
N VAL A 171 -10.48 -14.98 10.36
CA VAL A 171 -10.98 -16.27 10.86
C VAL A 171 -9.82 -17.25 10.80
N ALA A 172 -9.56 -17.98 11.88
CA ALA A 172 -8.47 -18.93 11.93
C ALA A 172 -8.60 -20.03 10.85
N GLY A 173 -7.45 -20.48 10.33
CA GLY A 173 -7.36 -21.53 9.33
C GLY A 173 -7.18 -21.06 7.88
N LEU A 174 -7.15 -19.76 7.62
CA LEU A 174 -6.80 -19.25 6.29
C LEU A 174 -5.27 -19.29 6.09
N SER A 175 -4.83 -19.62 4.87
CA SER A 175 -3.41 -19.87 4.56
C SER A 175 -2.51 -18.63 4.67
N TYR A 176 -3.12 -17.44 4.70
CA TYR A 176 -2.45 -16.16 4.81
C TYR A 176 -2.50 -15.56 6.22
N ASN A 177 -3.03 -16.29 7.21
CA ASN A 177 -3.06 -15.82 8.59
C ASN A 177 -1.68 -15.92 9.24
N VAL A 178 -1.36 -14.90 10.04
CA VAL A 178 -0.15 -14.85 10.87
C VAL A 178 -0.56 -14.37 12.27
N GLY A 179 0.01 -14.99 13.29
CA GLY A 179 -0.22 -14.63 14.68
C GLY A 179 -0.85 -15.75 15.49
N THR A 180 -1.23 -15.42 16.72
CA THR A 180 -1.66 -16.41 17.72
C THR A 180 -3.16 -16.65 17.76
N CYS A 181 -3.97 -15.86 17.03
CA CYS A 181 -5.41 -16.03 17.07
C CYS A 181 -5.86 -17.36 16.42
N THR A 182 -6.45 -18.23 17.23
CA THR A 182 -7.09 -19.49 16.80
C THR A 182 -8.63 -19.39 16.74
N ALA A 183 -9.18 -18.18 16.90
CA ALA A 183 -10.61 -17.89 16.84
C ALA A 183 -10.95 -17.05 15.59
N GLN A 184 -11.75 -15.99 15.75
CA GLN A 184 -12.25 -15.16 14.65
C GLN A 184 -12.63 -13.77 15.14
N GLY A 185 -12.68 -12.80 14.23
CA GLY A 185 -13.13 -11.44 14.54
C GLY A 185 -14.65 -11.31 14.59
N PHE A 186 -15.15 -10.10 14.84
CA PHE A 186 -16.60 -9.84 14.92
C PHE A 186 -17.29 -9.82 13.55
N ALA A 187 -16.54 -9.63 12.45
CA ALA A 187 -17.05 -9.65 11.09
C ALA A 187 -16.29 -10.67 10.26
N PRO A 188 -16.21 -11.96 10.64
CA PRO A 188 -15.24 -12.88 10.08
C PRO A 188 -15.58 -13.28 8.64
N ARG A 189 -14.57 -13.67 7.86
CA ARG A 189 -14.77 -14.43 6.63
C ARG A 189 -15.49 -15.76 6.94
N PRO A 190 -16.21 -16.34 5.97
CA PRO A 190 -16.66 -17.72 6.08
C PRO A 190 -15.47 -18.66 6.34
N ARG A 191 -15.65 -19.68 7.19
CA ARG A 191 -14.59 -20.66 7.46
C ARG A 191 -14.24 -21.41 6.17
N GLY A 192 -12.95 -21.53 5.87
CA GLY A 192 -12.48 -22.14 4.63
C GLY A 192 -12.63 -21.25 3.38
N TYR A 193 -12.91 -19.95 3.55
CA TYR A 193 -12.98 -19.01 2.45
C TYR A 193 -11.68 -18.99 1.63
N VAL A 194 -11.82 -18.91 0.30
CA VAL A 194 -10.70 -18.79 -0.63
C VAL A 194 -10.80 -17.45 -1.36
N CYS A 195 -9.80 -16.60 -1.17
CA CYS A 195 -9.71 -15.33 -1.89
C CYS A 195 -9.38 -15.58 -3.37
N ALA A 196 -10.33 -15.27 -4.26
CA ALA A 196 -10.19 -15.50 -5.70
C ALA A 196 -9.03 -14.70 -6.33
N SER A 197 -8.72 -13.52 -5.78
CA SER A 197 -7.66 -12.63 -6.28
C SER A 197 -6.23 -13.05 -5.93
N SER A 198 -6.06 -14.21 -5.29
CA SER A 198 -4.82 -14.84 -4.78
C SER A 198 -4.56 -14.61 -3.29
N ALA A 199 -4.92 -15.61 -2.49
CA ALA A 199 -4.54 -15.75 -1.08
C ALA A 199 -3.03 -15.62 -0.84
N SER A 200 -2.19 -16.03 -1.80
CA SER A 200 -0.72 -16.02 -1.65
C SER A 200 -0.08 -14.62 -1.58
N LYS A 201 -0.85 -13.57 -1.89
CA LYS A 201 -0.42 -12.17 -1.82
C LYS A 201 -0.85 -11.48 -0.53
N ILE A 202 -1.52 -12.18 0.37
CA ILE A 202 -2.06 -11.62 1.61
C ILE A 202 -1.20 -12.06 2.79
N GLN A 203 -1.04 -11.18 3.77
CA GLN A 203 -0.80 -11.56 5.16
C GLN A 203 -1.75 -10.82 6.08
N SER A 204 -2.52 -11.59 6.85
CA SER A 204 -3.49 -11.07 7.82
C SER A 204 -3.03 -11.40 9.24
N TYR A 205 -2.64 -10.37 9.97
CA TYR A 205 -2.03 -10.44 11.29
C TYR A 205 -3.09 -10.28 12.39
N CYS A 206 -3.20 -11.28 13.26
CA CYS A 206 -4.11 -11.24 14.40
C CYS A 206 -3.64 -12.13 15.57
N ASP A 207 -3.72 -11.62 16.79
CA ASP A 207 -3.35 -12.32 18.01
C ASP A 207 -4.53 -12.68 18.90
N ALA A 208 -4.36 -13.72 19.73
CA ALA A 208 -5.41 -14.28 20.56
C ALA A 208 -6.01 -13.29 21.57
N THR A 209 -5.23 -12.31 22.02
CA THR A 209 -5.62 -11.28 22.98
C THR A 209 -6.43 -10.14 22.36
N ASP A 210 -6.50 -10.05 21.05
CA ASP A 210 -7.21 -8.98 20.33
C ASP A 210 -8.75 -9.14 20.43
N PRO A 211 -9.49 -8.10 20.84
CA PRO A 211 -10.95 -8.18 21.00
C PRO A 211 -11.75 -7.96 19.71
N TYR A 212 -11.11 -7.61 18.58
CA TYR A 212 -11.78 -7.23 17.34
C TYR A 212 -11.53 -8.20 16.19
N CYS A 213 -10.27 -8.58 15.95
CA CYS A 213 -9.92 -9.59 14.94
C CYS A 213 -9.90 -11.01 15.53
N CYS A 214 -9.91 -11.11 16.86
CA CYS A 214 -10.05 -12.35 17.61
C CYS A 214 -11.16 -12.18 18.66
N THR A 215 -11.17 -13.07 19.64
CA THR A 215 -12.12 -13.09 20.77
C THR A 215 -11.45 -12.79 22.10
N GLY A 216 -10.33 -12.06 22.06
CA GLY A 216 -9.61 -11.64 23.26
C GLY A 216 -10.27 -10.45 23.95
N ASN A 217 -9.53 -9.80 24.83
CA ASN A 217 -10.04 -8.71 25.67
C ASN A 217 -9.03 -7.56 25.89
N ASP A 218 -7.89 -7.56 25.19
CA ASP A 218 -6.87 -6.52 25.30
C ASP A 218 -6.84 -5.62 24.05
N ALA A 219 -7.45 -4.45 24.18
CA ALA A 219 -7.43 -3.45 23.11
C ALA A 219 -6.02 -2.93 22.78
N ASN A 220 -5.04 -3.05 23.69
CA ASN A 220 -3.67 -2.66 23.40
C ASN A 220 -3.01 -3.61 22.40
N SER A 221 -3.29 -4.91 22.49
CA SER A 221 -2.83 -5.91 21.52
C SER A 221 -3.25 -5.52 20.09
N HIS A 222 -4.47 -4.98 19.92
CA HIS A 222 -4.96 -4.52 18.63
C HIS A 222 -4.15 -3.37 18.03
N GLN A 223 -3.52 -2.53 18.86
CA GLN A 223 -2.79 -1.32 18.41
C GLN A 223 -1.29 -1.57 18.18
N GLN A 224 -0.78 -2.77 18.47
CA GLN A 224 0.66 -3.05 18.48
C GLN A 224 1.18 -3.81 17.25
N TYR A 225 0.32 -4.18 16.30
CA TYR A 225 0.72 -5.04 15.17
C TYR A 225 1.79 -4.40 14.27
N GLY A 226 1.76 -3.08 14.09
CA GLY A 226 2.79 -2.40 13.32
C GLY A 226 4.18 -2.55 13.97
N THR A 227 4.26 -2.47 15.29
CA THR A 227 5.50 -2.67 16.05
C THR A 227 5.89 -4.16 16.09
N LYS A 228 4.92 -5.05 16.34
CA LYS A 228 5.16 -6.49 16.51
C LYS A 228 5.50 -7.19 15.20
N TYR A 229 4.82 -6.84 14.11
CA TYR A 229 4.87 -7.55 12.84
C TYR A 229 5.33 -6.67 11.66
N GLY A 230 5.59 -5.38 11.85
CA GLY A 230 5.93 -4.47 10.74
C GLY A 230 7.12 -4.94 9.90
N GLN A 231 8.17 -5.48 10.53
CA GLN A 231 9.32 -6.03 9.81
C GLN A 231 8.99 -7.34 9.07
N GLN A 232 8.15 -8.20 9.66
CA GLN A 232 7.67 -9.40 8.98
C GLN A 232 6.81 -9.05 7.76
N ALA A 233 5.92 -8.06 7.91
CA ALA A 233 5.11 -7.53 6.82
C ALA A 233 5.98 -6.94 5.71
N LEU A 234 7.01 -6.15 6.07
CA LEU A 234 7.97 -5.62 5.10
C LEU A 234 8.70 -6.75 4.35
N ALA A 235 9.18 -7.77 5.06
CA ALA A 235 9.88 -8.90 4.44
C ALA A 235 8.97 -9.66 3.45
N PHE A 236 7.69 -9.83 3.80
CA PHE A 236 6.72 -10.42 2.88
C PHE A 236 6.49 -9.53 1.66
N VAL A 237 6.25 -8.23 1.83
CA VAL A 237 6.10 -7.27 0.73
C VAL A 237 7.31 -7.33 -0.20
N LYS A 238 8.54 -7.36 0.36
CA LYS A 238 9.77 -7.50 -0.42
C LYS A 238 9.76 -8.76 -1.29
N SER A 239 9.45 -9.90 -0.68
CA SER A 239 9.37 -11.17 -1.42
C SER A 239 8.40 -11.13 -2.61
N LYS A 240 7.29 -10.36 -2.51
CA LYS A 240 6.29 -10.25 -3.58
C LYS A 240 6.69 -9.25 -4.66
N LEU A 241 7.30 -8.14 -4.28
CA LEU A 241 7.78 -7.13 -5.22
C LEU A 241 8.98 -7.65 -6.02
N ASP A 242 9.90 -8.38 -5.39
CA ASP A 242 11.12 -8.88 -6.04
C ASP A 242 10.81 -10.05 -6.98
N ALA A 243 9.91 -10.96 -6.58
CA ALA A 243 9.44 -12.04 -7.46
C ALA A 243 8.73 -11.52 -8.72
N SER A 244 8.21 -10.29 -8.70
CA SER A 244 7.55 -9.67 -9.84
C SER A 244 8.51 -8.97 -10.83
N GLY A 245 9.80 -8.82 -10.48
CA GLY A 245 10.83 -8.20 -11.33
C GLY A 245 11.62 -9.17 -12.22
N GLY A 246 11.55 -10.47 -11.97
CA GLY A 246 12.36 -11.50 -12.67
C GLY A 246 11.81 -11.99 -14.02
N GLY A 247 10.82 -11.31 -14.61
CA GLY A 247 10.15 -11.76 -15.84
C GLY A 247 10.89 -11.40 -17.12
N GLY A 248 12.10 -11.92 -17.32
CA GLY A 248 12.85 -11.76 -18.57
C GLY A 248 14.07 -12.66 -18.67
N GLY A 249 13.91 -13.84 -19.28
CA GLY A 249 15.02 -14.74 -19.65
C GLY A 249 14.84 -16.16 -19.12
N GLY A 250 14.39 -17.06 -19.99
CA GLY A 250 14.20 -18.48 -19.66
C GLY A 250 15.49 -19.29 -19.63
N GLY A 251 15.37 -20.50 -19.07
CA GLY A 251 16.16 -21.65 -19.47
C GLY A 251 17.07 -22.28 -18.41
N GLY A 252 16.53 -23.24 -17.67
CA GLY A 252 17.19 -24.54 -17.48
C GLY A 252 18.04 -24.75 -16.21
N GLY A 253 17.77 -25.87 -15.54
CA GLY A 253 18.77 -26.59 -14.75
C GLY A 253 18.43 -26.76 -13.29
N GLY A 254 17.80 -27.89 -12.95
CA GLY A 254 17.55 -28.31 -11.57
C GLY A 254 18.82 -28.59 -10.79
N GLY A 255 18.72 -28.43 -9.48
CA GLY A 255 19.76 -28.77 -8.52
C GLY A 255 19.36 -28.26 -7.14
N ALA A 256 18.69 -29.12 -6.37
CA ALA A 256 18.52 -28.89 -4.94
C ALA A 256 19.90 -28.88 -4.25
N PRO A 257 20.08 -28.06 -3.20
CA PRO A 257 21.03 -28.42 -2.16
C PRO A 257 20.38 -28.39 -0.77
N THR A 258 20.32 -29.57 -0.19
CA THR A 258 20.83 -29.95 1.13
C THR A 258 20.92 -28.86 2.22
N THR A 259 20.12 -29.06 3.26
CA THR A 259 20.25 -28.49 4.60
C THR A 259 21.65 -28.70 5.17
N THR A 260 22.35 -27.62 5.49
CA THR A 260 23.50 -27.64 6.40
C THR A 260 23.32 -26.54 7.43
N THR A 261 23.18 -26.97 8.68
CA THR A 261 23.19 -26.15 9.89
C THR A 261 24.59 -25.62 10.14
N THR A 262 24.76 -24.29 10.11
CA THR A 262 25.93 -23.62 10.69
C THR A 262 25.47 -22.38 11.46
N GLN A 263 25.60 -22.46 12.77
CA GLN A 263 25.57 -21.35 13.70
C GLN A 263 26.81 -20.47 13.46
N PRO A 264 26.73 -19.14 13.69
CA PRO A 264 27.84 -18.50 14.39
C PRO A 264 27.42 -17.46 15.42
N ASN A 265 27.83 -17.74 16.66
CA ASN A 265 28.63 -16.88 17.54
C ASN A 265 28.24 -15.40 17.69
N ASN A 266 27.66 -15.14 18.86
CA ASN A 266 27.65 -13.88 19.57
C ASN A 266 29.07 -13.52 20.07
N PRO A 267 29.54 -12.27 19.92
CA PRO A 267 30.53 -11.70 20.82
C PRO A 267 29.89 -10.61 21.70
N ASP A 268 30.09 -10.75 23.00
CA ASP A 268 29.82 -9.76 24.05
C ASP A 268 31.15 -9.47 24.79
N PRO A 269 31.27 -8.48 25.68
CA PRO A 269 31.14 -7.01 25.58
C PRO A 269 32.51 -6.32 25.73
N THR A 270 32.64 -5.02 25.39
CA THR A 270 33.34 -4.04 26.26
C THR A 270 33.10 -2.60 25.80
N GLY A 271 32.57 -1.77 26.71
CA GLY A 271 33.07 -0.42 27.04
C GLY A 271 32.95 0.71 26.02
N GLY A 272 32.06 1.67 26.29
CA GLY A 272 32.09 2.99 25.64
C GLY A 272 30.96 3.92 26.08
N ASN A 273 31.14 4.60 27.21
CA ASN A 273 30.30 5.69 27.69
C ASN A 273 30.45 6.93 26.80
N GLY A 274 29.36 7.64 26.48
CA GLY A 274 29.39 8.90 25.75
C GLY A 274 28.01 9.42 25.35
N GLY A 275 27.42 10.26 26.19
CA GLY A 275 26.24 11.06 25.83
C GLY A 275 26.57 12.15 24.81
N GLY A 276 25.56 12.61 24.09
CA GLY A 276 25.65 13.78 23.21
C GLY A 276 24.52 13.83 22.19
N GLY A 277 23.60 14.79 22.36
CA GLY A 277 22.52 15.05 21.42
C GLY A 277 23.02 15.50 20.04
N GLY A 278 22.17 15.28 19.03
CA GLY A 278 22.43 15.69 17.66
C GLY A 278 21.19 15.48 16.79
N GLY A 279 20.26 16.43 16.84
CA GLY A 279 19.26 16.58 15.80
C GLY A 279 19.93 17.01 14.48
N GLY A 280 19.55 16.38 13.38
CA GLY A 280 20.02 16.78 12.06
C GLY A 280 19.90 15.66 11.04
N GLY A 281 18.76 15.60 10.33
CA GLY A 281 18.61 14.70 9.19
C GLY A 281 17.19 14.51 8.68
N ASN A 282 16.49 15.62 8.40
CA ASN A 282 15.18 15.73 7.74
C ASN A 282 13.94 15.46 8.62
N CYS A 283 13.01 16.41 8.57
CA CYS A 283 11.66 16.22 9.06
C CYS A 283 10.92 15.17 8.23
N ALA A 284 9.99 14.45 8.86
CA ALA A 284 9.13 13.50 8.18
C ALA A 284 8.25 14.22 7.13
N ALA A 285 8.08 13.60 5.96
CA ALA A 285 7.16 14.08 4.94
C ALA A 285 5.71 14.14 5.47
N LEU A 286 4.81 14.85 4.78
CA LEU A 286 3.39 14.76 5.07
C LEU A 286 2.97 13.28 5.09
N TRP A 287 2.22 12.88 6.12
CA TRP A 287 1.83 11.51 6.44
C TRP A 287 2.95 10.56 6.91
N GLY A 288 4.19 11.02 7.05
CA GLY A 288 5.27 10.24 7.66
C GLY A 288 5.13 10.16 9.19
N GLN A 289 5.69 9.11 9.80
CA GLN A 289 5.78 9.02 11.27
C GLN A 289 6.75 10.07 11.81
N CYS A 290 6.31 10.81 12.82
CA CYS A 290 7.05 11.91 13.43
C CYS A 290 7.16 11.77 14.95
N GLY A 291 6.80 10.62 15.51
CA GLY A 291 6.80 10.39 16.95
C GLY A 291 6.11 9.08 17.34
N GLY A 292 6.06 8.84 18.65
CA GLY A 292 5.54 7.62 19.27
C GLY A 292 6.54 7.00 20.24
N GLN A 293 6.06 6.32 21.28
CA GLN A 293 6.93 5.63 22.23
C GLN A 293 7.80 4.58 21.51
N GLY A 294 9.11 4.65 21.70
CA GLY A 294 10.09 3.78 21.03
C GLY A 294 10.52 4.24 19.62
N TRP A 295 9.96 5.34 19.09
CA TRP A 295 10.38 5.90 17.80
C TRP A 295 11.73 6.61 17.91
N THR A 296 12.68 6.26 17.03
CA THR A 296 14.02 6.86 16.97
C THR A 296 14.26 7.70 15.71
N GLY A 297 13.22 7.93 14.90
CA GLY A 297 13.30 8.70 13.65
C GLY A 297 12.99 10.20 13.83
N PRO A 298 12.64 10.91 12.74
CA PRO A 298 12.33 12.34 12.79
C PRO A 298 11.23 12.68 13.80
N THR A 299 11.39 13.82 14.47
CA THR A 299 10.42 14.37 15.45
C THR A 299 9.73 15.65 14.97
N CYS A 300 10.01 16.07 13.72
CA CYS A 300 9.43 17.23 13.06
C CYS A 300 8.79 16.84 11.72
N CYS A 301 7.95 17.72 11.17
CA CYS A 301 7.26 17.53 9.90
C CYS A 301 7.74 18.56 8.86
N SER A 302 8.07 18.09 7.65
CA SER A 302 8.46 18.98 6.55
C SER A 302 7.26 19.73 5.98
N GLN A 303 6.06 19.18 6.19
CA GLN A 303 4.77 19.80 5.93
C GLN A 303 3.78 19.42 7.04
N GLY A 304 2.93 20.38 7.43
CA GLY A 304 1.96 20.17 8.50
C GLY A 304 2.58 20.17 9.89
N SER A 305 1.93 19.50 10.83
CA SER A 305 2.40 19.36 12.22
C SER A 305 2.34 17.91 12.68
N CYS A 306 3.25 17.56 13.60
CA CYS A 306 3.29 16.21 14.15
C CYS A 306 2.12 16.02 15.13
N LYS A 307 1.15 15.17 14.76
CA LYS A 307 -0.03 14.87 15.58
C LYS A 307 0.07 13.45 16.13
N ALA A 308 -0.12 13.29 17.43
CA ALA A 308 -0.22 11.98 18.05
C ALA A 308 -1.52 11.29 17.60
N ALA A 309 -1.42 10.07 17.07
CA ALA A 309 -2.57 9.21 16.78
C ALA A 309 -2.84 8.29 17.98
N ASN A 310 -1.80 7.70 18.56
CA ASN A 310 -1.82 6.95 19.80
C ASN A 310 -0.45 7.03 20.51
N GLN A 311 -0.29 6.38 21.67
CA GLN A 311 0.96 6.46 22.45
C GLN A 311 2.20 5.95 21.68
N TRP A 312 2.02 5.08 20.70
CA TRP A 312 3.08 4.44 19.91
C TRP A 312 3.29 5.09 18.54
N TYR A 313 2.40 5.97 18.09
CA TYR A 313 2.44 6.51 16.73
C TYR A 313 1.95 7.95 16.65
N SER A 314 2.81 8.83 16.13
CA SER A 314 2.48 10.19 15.72
C SER A 314 2.78 10.38 14.24
N GLN A 315 1.96 11.15 13.53
CA GLN A 315 2.06 11.35 12.08
C GLN A 315 2.01 12.83 11.70
N CYS A 316 2.72 13.19 10.63
CA CYS A 316 2.62 14.52 10.03
C CYS A 316 1.28 14.68 9.32
N LEU A 317 0.43 15.59 9.81
CA LEU A 317 -0.87 15.92 9.24
C LEU A 317 -0.93 17.42 8.95
N ASN A 318 -1.75 17.84 7.98
CA ASN A 318 -2.00 19.25 7.70
C ASN A 318 -2.66 19.97 8.89
#